data_AF-A0A6G1S634-F1
#
_entry.id   AF-A0A6G1S634-F1
#
_cell.length_a   1.000
_cell.length_b   1.000
_cell.length_c   1.000
_cell.angle_alpha   90.00
_cell.angle_beta   90.00
_cell.angle_gamma   90.00
#
_symmetry.space_group_name_H-M   'P 1'
#
loop_
_entity.id
_entity.type
_entity.pdbx_description
1 polymer ?
#
loop_
_entity_poly.entity_id
_entity_poly.type
_entity_poly.pdbx_seq_one_letter_code
_entity_poly.pdbx_strand_id
1 'polypeptide(L)'
;MSKDAQVIDAILKEMKVTDYEPKVVHQLMEFTNCYVTGILQEAQVFSTYAKKDSIDVGDVQLAINMQTDKTVTSPPPKELLLELAREKNNQPLPPVKSHNGLRIPFDKYTLIGTNYRLKEENESEPSQPQE
;
A
#
# COMPACT_ATOMS: atom_id res chain seq x y z
N MET A 1 -27.20 -7.11 18.01
CA MET A 1 -26.21 -6.42 17.14
C MET A 1 -26.27 -4.93 17.41
N SER A 2 -25.13 -4.24 17.51
CA SER A 2 -25.09 -2.76 17.61
C SER A 2 -25.83 -2.12 16.44
N LYS A 3 -26.33 -0.88 16.61
CA LYS A 3 -26.99 -0.13 15.53
C LYS A 3 -26.07 0.03 14.32
N ASP A 4 -24.78 0.31 14.55
CA ASP A 4 -23.80 0.50 13.47
C ASP A 4 -23.51 -0.78 12.70
N ALA A 5 -23.50 -1.92 13.39
CA ALA A 5 -23.36 -3.23 12.75
C ALA A 5 -24.55 -3.56 11.84
N GLN A 6 -25.77 -3.13 12.21
CA GLN A 6 -26.95 -3.29 11.36
C GLN A 6 -26.88 -2.42 10.09
N VAL A 7 -26.29 -1.22 10.19
CA VAL A 7 -26.06 -0.35 9.03
C VAL A 7 -25.04 -0.96 8.08
N ILE A 8 -23.92 -1.49 8.60
CA ILE A 8 -22.90 -2.18 7.78
C ILE A 8 -23.49 -3.42 7.10
N ASP A 9 -24.31 -4.19 7.81
CA ASP A 9 -25.01 -5.36 7.27
C ASP A 9 -26.00 -4.97 6.14
N ALA A 10 -26.71 -3.85 6.30
CA ALA A 10 -27.58 -3.31 5.27
C ALA A 10 -26.79 -2.87 4.01
N ILE A 11 -25.64 -2.22 4.19
CA ILE A 11 -24.75 -1.83 3.07
C ILE A 11 -24.24 -3.06 2.31
N LEU A 12 -23.80 -4.10 3.02
CA LEU A 12 -23.33 -5.35 2.39
C LEU A 12 -24.44 -6.03 1.59
N LYS A 13 -25.67 -6.03 2.11
CA LYS A 13 -26.86 -6.54 1.40
C LYS A 13 -27.18 -5.73 0.15
N GLU A 14 -27.08 -4.40 0.21
CA GLU A 14 -27.30 -3.52 -0.95
C GLU A 14 -26.25 -3.75 -2.05
N MET A 15 -24.99 -3.98 -1.65
CA MET A 15 -23.90 -4.35 -2.57
C MET A 15 -23.98 -5.80 -3.08
N LYS A 16 -25.03 -6.54 -2.75
CA LYS A 16 -25.26 -7.94 -3.14
C LYS A 16 -24.17 -8.91 -2.65
N VAL A 17 -23.50 -8.59 -1.54
CA VAL A 17 -22.54 -9.48 -0.89
C VAL A 17 -23.31 -10.35 0.09
N THR A 18 -23.58 -11.59 -0.30
CA THR A 18 -24.43 -12.51 0.48
C THR A 18 -23.65 -13.49 1.35
N ASP A 19 -22.35 -13.67 1.11
CA ASP A 19 -21.49 -14.60 1.83
C ASP A 19 -20.24 -13.87 2.33
N TYR A 20 -20.15 -13.72 3.65
CA TYR A 20 -19.01 -13.11 4.35
C TYR A 20 -18.89 -13.68 5.75
N GLU A 21 -17.66 -13.70 6.27
CA GLU A 21 -17.43 -14.07 7.67
C GLU A 21 -18.02 -13.00 8.60
N PRO A 22 -18.68 -13.38 9.72
CA PRO A 22 -19.24 -12.43 10.68
C PRO A 22 -18.22 -11.39 11.20
N LYS A 23 -16.93 -11.74 11.20
CA LYS A 23 -15.83 -10.86 11.61
C LYS A 23 -15.65 -9.65 10.69
N VAL A 24 -16.05 -9.74 9.42
CA VAL A 24 -15.95 -8.63 8.44
C VAL A 24 -16.75 -7.41 8.92
N VAL A 25 -17.95 -7.62 9.48
CA VAL A 25 -18.78 -6.53 10.00
C VAL A 25 -18.07 -5.77 11.13
N HIS A 26 -17.39 -6.50 12.02
CA HIS A 26 -16.61 -5.90 13.11
C HIS A 26 -15.39 -5.13 12.58
N GLN A 27 -14.67 -5.68 11.62
CA GLN A 27 -13.51 -5.03 11.00
C GLN A 27 -13.91 -3.75 10.24
N LEU A 28 -15.01 -3.77 9.51
CA LEU A 28 -15.53 -2.59 8.82
C LEU A 28 -15.97 -1.51 9.82
N MET A 29 -16.58 -1.90 10.94
CA MET A 29 -16.96 -0.96 11.99
C MET A 29 -15.74 -0.30 12.64
N GLU A 30 -14.69 -1.07 12.92
CA GLU A 30 -13.42 -0.55 13.43
C GLU A 30 -12.77 0.38 12.41
N PHE A 31 -12.73 -0.03 11.13
CA PHE A 31 -12.24 0.80 10.03
C PHE A 31 -12.98 2.14 9.94
N THR A 32 -14.32 2.15 9.97
CA THR A 32 -15.10 3.38 9.92
C THR A 32 -14.79 4.29 11.11
N ASN A 33 -14.70 3.74 12.32
CA ASN A 33 -14.37 4.53 13.50
C ASN A 33 -12.95 5.11 13.43
N CYS A 34 -11.96 4.31 13.06
CA CYS A 34 -10.58 4.78 12.88
C CYS A 34 -10.49 5.84 11.78
N TYR A 35 -11.17 5.64 10.66
CA TYR A 35 -11.20 6.60 9.54
C TYR A 35 -11.83 7.93 9.95
N VAL A 36 -13.04 7.91 10.51
CA VAL A 36 -13.74 9.12 10.94
C VAL A 36 -12.95 9.85 12.02
N THR A 37 -12.41 9.13 13.00
CA THR A 37 -11.59 9.73 14.06
C THR A 37 -10.33 10.37 13.49
N GLY A 38 -9.63 9.71 12.55
CA GLY A 38 -8.45 10.27 11.89
C GLY A 38 -8.76 11.53 11.08
N ILE A 39 -9.84 11.52 10.30
CA ILE A 39 -10.28 12.70 9.54
C ILE A 39 -10.64 13.86 10.48
N LEU A 40 -11.36 13.60 11.58
CA LEU A 40 -11.71 14.63 12.55
C LEU A 40 -10.49 15.21 13.28
N GLN A 41 -9.49 14.37 13.57
CA GLN A 41 -8.21 14.81 14.15
C GLN A 41 -7.46 15.73 13.17
N GLU A 42 -7.36 15.38 11.89
CA GLU A 42 -6.73 16.26 10.89
C GLU A 42 -7.54 17.56 10.71
N ALA A 43 -8.86 17.49 10.65
CA ALA A 43 -9.73 18.66 10.55
C ALA A 43 -9.58 19.61 11.76
N GLN A 44 -9.41 19.06 12.97
CA GLN A 44 -9.14 19.86 14.17
C GLN A 44 -7.81 20.62 14.08
N VAL A 45 -6.77 20.01 13.50
CA VAL A 45 -5.48 20.68 13.26
C VAL A 45 -5.67 21.84 12.29
N PHE A 46 -6.45 21.66 11.22
CA PHE A 46 -6.72 22.73 10.25
C PHE A 46 -7.54 23.88 10.85
N SER A 47 -8.58 23.57 11.63
CA SER A 47 -9.37 24.58 12.36
C SER A 47 -8.50 25.38 13.33
N THR A 48 -7.61 24.70 14.06
CA THR A 48 -6.67 25.33 15.01
C THR A 48 -5.67 26.24 14.28
N TYR A 49 -5.14 25.78 13.13
CA TYR A 49 -4.26 26.59 12.29
C TYR A 49 -4.96 27.86 11.77
N ALA A 50 -6.23 27.73 11.39
CA ALA A 50 -7.07 28.85 10.96
C ALA A 50 -7.59 29.74 12.12
N LYS A 51 -7.23 29.43 13.38
CA LYS A 51 -7.69 30.12 14.61
C LYS A 51 -9.22 30.18 14.73
N LYS A 52 -9.91 29.13 14.30
CA LYS A 52 -11.36 28.98 14.45
C LYS A 52 -11.67 28.18 15.72
N ASP A 53 -12.76 28.54 16.38
CA ASP A 53 -13.23 27.87 17.61
C ASP A 53 -14.03 26.58 17.34
N SER A 54 -14.49 26.38 16.11
CA SER A 54 -15.26 25.20 15.67
C SER A 54 -14.77 24.67 14.33
N ILE A 55 -14.85 23.35 14.16
CA ILE A 55 -14.52 22.66 12.90
C ILE A 55 -15.60 22.98 11.86
N ASP A 56 -15.21 23.53 10.72
CA ASP A 56 -16.10 23.79 9.59
C ASP A 56 -16.12 22.64 8.58
N VAL A 57 -17.13 22.63 7.72
CA VAL A 57 -17.23 21.70 6.57
C VAL A 57 -15.99 21.80 5.67
N GLY A 58 -15.42 23.00 5.51
CA GLY A 58 -14.20 23.20 4.71
C GLY A 58 -12.98 22.50 5.29
N ASP A 59 -12.87 22.43 6.62
CA ASP A 59 -11.75 21.78 7.30
C ASP A 59 -11.85 20.24 7.15
N VAL A 60 -13.07 19.70 7.20
CA VAL A 60 -13.35 18.28 6.94
C VAL A 60 -13.10 17.92 5.46
N GLN A 61 -13.53 18.76 4.52
CA GLN A 61 -13.27 18.55 3.10
C GLN A 61 -11.77 18.55 2.79
N LEU A 62 -11.02 19.47 3.39
CA LEU A 62 -9.57 19.51 3.25
C LEU A 62 -8.91 18.24 3.80
N ALA A 63 -9.31 17.79 4.99
CA ALA A 63 -8.82 16.53 5.57
C ALA A 63 -9.10 15.32 4.69
N ILE A 64 -10.32 15.21 4.14
CA ILE A 64 -10.66 14.12 3.21
C ILE A 64 -9.79 14.14 1.96
N ASN A 65 -9.58 15.32 1.36
CA ASN A 65 -8.76 15.45 0.16
C ASN A 65 -7.31 15.05 0.44
N MET A 66 -6.73 15.57 1.53
CA MET A 66 -5.35 15.25 1.91
C MET A 66 -5.18 13.76 2.24
N GLN A 67 -6.15 13.14 2.90
CA GLN A 67 -6.12 11.70 3.18
C GLN A 67 -6.26 10.87 1.90
N THR A 68 -7.12 11.31 0.97
CA THR A 68 -7.32 10.66 -0.33
C THR A 68 -6.04 10.69 -1.16
N ASP A 69 -5.35 11.83 -1.21
CA ASP A 69 -4.07 11.97 -1.92
C ASP A 69 -2.97 11.06 -1.36
N LYS A 70 -2.98 10.79 -0.04
CA LYS A 70 -2.02 9.88 0.61
C LYS A 70 -2.32 8.40 0.37
N THR A 71 -3.60 8.03 0.31
CA THR A 71 -4.03 6.61 0.42
C THR A 71 -4.61 6.03 -0.85
N VAL A 72 -5.17 6.87 -1.72
CA VAL A 72 -5.79 6.44 -2.96
C VAL A 72 -4.83 6.72 -4.09
N THR A 73 -4.27 5.64 -4.65
CA THR A 73 -3.63 5.75 -5.95
C THR A 73 -4.74 5.90 -7.00
N SER A 74 -4.99 7.14 -7.40
CA SER A 74 -5.81 7.37 -8.58
C SER A 74 -5.10 6.75 -9.77
N PRO A 75 -5.78 5.97 -10.64
CA PRO A 75 -5.14 5.42 -11.82
C PRO A 75 -4.53 6.59 -12.61
N PRO A 76 -3.25 6.49 -13.01
CA PRO A 76 -2.58 7.58 -13.69
C PRO A 76 -3.36 8.00 -14.93
N PRO A 77 -3.42 9.30 -15.25
CA PRO A 77 -4.16 9.79 -16.40
C PRO A 77 -3.78 9.04 -17.67
N LYS A 78 -4.78 8.71 -18.50
CA LYS A 78 -4.57 7.99 -19.77
C LYS A 78 -3.54 8.69 -20.66
N GLU A 79 -3.53 10.02 -20.68
CA GLU A 79 -2.58 10.82 -21.45
C GLU A 79 -1.13 10.58 -21.02
N LEU A 80 -0.87 10.55 -19.71
CA LEU A 80 0.44 10.23 -19.15
C LEU A 80 0.88 8.81 -19.54
N LEU A 81 -0.03 7.83 -19.47
CA LEU A 81 0.26 6.46 -19.90
C LEU A 81 0.55 6.37 -21.40
N LEU A 82 -0.17 7.14 -22.23
CA LEU A 82 0.06 7.18 -23.68
C LEU A 82 1.38 7.84 -24.04
N GLU A 83 1.78 8.89 -23.32
CA GLU A 83 3.09 9.54 -23.49
C GLU A 83 4.23 8.57 -23.13
N LEU A 84 4.14 7.93 -21.96
CA LEU A 84 5.11 6.89 -21.55
C LEU A 84 5.16 5.72 -22.53
N ALA A 85 4.00 5.29 -23.04
CA ALA A 85 3.93 4.24 -24.04
C ALA A 85 4.61 4.67 -25.35
N ARG A 86 4.42 5.91 -25.81
CA ARG A 86 5.11 6.43 -26.99
C ARG A 86 6.62 6.45 -26.79
N GLU A 87 7.10 6.93 -25.65
CA GLU A 87 8.54 6.97 -25.33
C GLU A 87 9.15 5.56 -25.33
N LYS A 88 8.51 4.62 -24.64
CA LYS A 88 9.01 3.23 -24.54
C LYS A 88 8.87 2.44 -25.84
N ASN A 89 7.77 2.60 -26.56
CA ASN A 89 7.53 1.89 -27.81
C ASN A 89 8.31 2.46 -29.00
N ASN A 90 8.98 3.61 -28.84
CA ASN A 90 9.88 4.14 -29.86
C ASN A 90 11.18 3.32 -29.98
N GLN A 91 11.50 2.49 -28.99
CA GLN A 91 12.63 1.57 -29.09
C GLN A 91 12.20 0.33 -29.89
N PRO A 92 12.83 0.05 -31.06
CA PRO A 92 12.48 -1.13 -31.84
C PRO A 92 12.83 -2.40 -31.06
N LEU A 93 12.05 -3.46 -31.28
CA LEU A 93 12.28 -4.74 -30.65
C LEU A 93 13.66 -5.31 -31.06
N PRO A 94 14.38 -5.97 -30.14
CA PRO A 94 15.60 -6.69 -30.48
C PRO A 94 15.34 -7.75 -31.56
N PRO A 95 16.25 -7.94 -32.53
CA PRO A 95 16.06 -8.90 -33.60
C PRO A 95 15.95 -10.33 -33.04
N VAL A 96 14.94 -11.06 -33.51
CA VAL A 96 14.71 -12.46 -33.13
C VAL A 96 15.81 -13.33 -33.77
N LYS A 97 16.65 -13.97 -32.95
CA LYS A 97 17.68 -14.91 -33.41
C LYS A 97 17.08 -16.32 -33.54
N SER A 98 17.38 -17.04 -34.62
CA SER A 98 16.84 -18.38 -34.94
C SER A 98 17.18 -19.52 -33.95
N HIS A 99 17.81 -19.23 -32.82
CA HIS A 99 18.09 -20.25 -31.81
C HIS A 99 16.84 -20.47 -30.95
N ASN A 100 16.24 -21.65 -31.07
CA ASN A 100 15.06 -22.05 -30.30
C ASN A 100 15.47 -22.29 -28.83
N GLY A 101 15.19 -21.35 -27.93
CA GLY A 101 15.44 -21.51 -26.49
C GLY A 101 15.16 -20.26 -25.66
N LEU A 102 14.95 -20.45 -24.35
CA LEU A 102 14.76 -19.37 -23.38
C LEU A 102 16.05 -18.56 -23.24
N ARG A 103 16.00 -17.24 -23.50
CA ARG A 103 17.13 -16.35 -23.23
C ARG A 103 17.06 -15.87 -21.79
N ILE A 104 17.91 -16.43 -20.94
CA ILE A 104 18.23 -15.80 -19.66
C ILE A 104 19.13 -14.56 -19.90
N PRO A 105 18.99 -13.51 -19.08
CA PRO A 105 19.99 -12.44 -19.01
C PRO A 105 21.39 -13.02 -18.72
N PHE A 106 22.45 -12.22 -18.89
CA PHE A 106 23.78 -12.65 -18.46
C PHE A 106 23.77 -13.08 -16.99
N ASP A 107 24.67 -13.98 -16.62
CA ASP A 107 24.72 -14.59 -15.27
C ASP A 107 24.75 -13.54 -14.14
N LYS A 108 25.49 -12.44 -14.35
CA LYS A 108 25.53 -11.28 -13.44
C LYS A 108 24.19 -10.56 -13.22
N TYR A 109 23.22 -10.74 -14.12
CA TYR A 109 21.86 -10.19 -14.04
C TYR A 109 20.84 -11.27 -13.70
N THR A 110 21.30 -12.44 -13.26
CA THR A 110 20.47 -13.61 -13.01
C THR A 110 20.66 -14.07 -11.56
N LEU A 111 19.56 -14.28 -10.84
CA LEU A 111 19.56 -14.70 -9.43
C LEU A 111 19.67 -16.22 -9.26
N ILE A 112 20.53 -16.88 -10.05
CA ILE A 112 20.75 -18.35 -9.98
C ILE A 112 21.86 -18.72 -8.98
N GLY A 113 22.78 -17.78 -8.68
CA GLY A 113 23.86 -18.01 -7.73
C GLY A 113 23.44 -17.86 -6.26
N THR A 114 24.17 -18.52 -5.36
CA THR A 114 24.00 -18.39 -3.91
C THR A 114 24.24 -16.94 -3.48
N ASN A 115 23.21 -16.27 -2.97
CA ASN A 115 23.25 -14.87 -2.52
C ASN A 115 23.51 -14.70 -1.01
N TYR A 116 23.94 -15.77 -0.34
CA TYR A 116 24.26 -15.79 1.09
C TYR A 116 25.58 -16.51 1.34
N ARG A 117 26.29 -16.10 2.40
CA ARG A 117 27.46 -16.80 2.94
C ARG A 117 27.21 -17.02 4.43
N LEU A 118 27.47 -18.23 4.91
CA LEU A 118 27.40 -18.53 6.33
C LEU A 118 28.45 -17.67 7.06
N LYS A 119 28.02 -16.96 8.11
CA LYS A 119 28.94 -16.25 8.98
C LYS A 119 29.72 -17.31 9.76
N GLU A 120 31.02 -17.41 9.53
CA GLU A 120 31.88 -18.24 10.38
C GLU A 120 31.87 -17.62 11.78
N GLU A 121 31.38 -18.38 12.77
CA GLU A 121 31.70 -18.09 14.17
C GLU A 121 33.19 -18.31 14.30
N ASN A 122 33.96 -17.22 14.46
CA ASN A 122 35.30 -17.33 15.02
C ASN A 122 35.12 -18.01 16.38
N GLU A 123 35.53 -19.28 16.48
CA GLU A 123 35.73 -19.94 17.76
C GLU A 123 36.62 -19.01 18.59
N SER A 124 36.03 -18.33 19.56
CA SER A 124 36.80 -17.71 20.62
C SER A 124 37.57 -18.83 21.31
N GLU A 125 38.88 -18.89 21.09
CA GLU A 125 39.77 -19.81 21.77
C GLU A 125 39.45 -19.80 23.28
N PRO A 126 39.22 -20.97 23.91
CA PRO A 126 39.00 -21.01 25.34
C PRO A 126 40.30 -20.60 26.04
N SER A 127 40.24 -19.49 26.76
CA SER A 127 41.28 -19.04 27.69
C SER A 127 41.64 -20.19 28.64
N GLN A 128 42.87 -20.70 28.55
CA GLN A 128 43.38 -21.67 29.51
C GLN A 128 43.38 -21.07 30.93
N PRO A 129 42.96 -21.82 31.97
CA PRO A 129 43.13 -21.38 33.34
C PRO A 129 44.62 -21.33 33.69
N GLN A 130 45.11 -20.18 34.13
CA GLN A 130 46.42 -20.07 34.78
C GLN A 130 46.32 -20.65 36.21
N GLU A 131 47.16 -21.66 36.50
CA GLU A 131 47.54 -22.07 37.87
C GLU A 131 48.35 -20.99 38.58
#